data_AF-A0A659S1A1-F1
#
_entry.id   AF-A0A659S1A1-F1
#
_cell.length_a   1.000
_cell.length_b   1.000
_cell.length_c   1.000
_cell.angle_alpha   90.00
_cell.angle_beta   90.00
_cell.angle_gamma   90.00
#
_symmetry.space_group_name_H-M   'P 1'
#
loop_
_entity.id
_entity.type
_entity.pdbx_description
1 polymer ?
#
loop_
_entity_poly.entity_id
_entity_poly.type
_entity_poly.pdbx_seq_one_letter_code
_entity_poly.pdbx_strand_id
1 'polypeptide(L)'
;MAKRLPAAVAARVQFAKAETLMAQPFDAVLFHGDSDKLRTVCEAVAAREGAIVSVQGFARGESNMLLERLYIERSLSVNTAAAGGNASLMTIG
;
A
#
# COMPACT_ATOMS: atom_id res chain seq x y z
N MET A 1 -12.74 20.38 3.57
CA MET A 1 -12.07 19.35 4.41
C MET A 1 -10.55 19.48 4.42
N ALA A 2 -9.86 19.58 3.28
CA ALA A 2 -8.39 19.70 3.24
C ALA A 2 -7.79 20.90 4.00
N LYS A 3 -8.50 22.04 4.05
CA LYS A 3 -8.05 23.27 4.75
C LYS A 3 -7.86 23.14 6.28
N ARG A 4 -8.30 22.04 6.89
CA ARG A 4 -8.16 21.79 8.34
C ARG A 4 -7.05 20.79 8.69
N LEU A 5 -6.38 20.22 7.67
CA LEU A 5 -5.30 19.27 7.90
C LEU A 5 -3.99 20.03 8.20
N PRO A 6 -3.14 19.50 9.11
CA PRO A 6 -1.77 20.00 9.24
C PRO A 6 -1.04 19.98 7.90
N ALA A 7 -0.16 20.96 7.65
CA ALA A 7 0.49 21.14 6.35
C ALA A 7 1.22 19.87 5.86
N ALA A 8 1.91 19.17 6.76
CA ALA A 8 2.61 17.92 6.45
C ALA A 8 1.67 16.80 5.95
N VAL A 9 0.44 16.73 6.48
CA VAL A 9 -0.57 15.75 6.05
C VAL A 9 -1.23 16.19 4.75
N ALA A 10 -1.59 17.46 4.64
CA ALA A 10 -2.20 18.02 3.43
C ALA A 10 -1.31 17.80 2.19
N ALA A 11 0.01 17.93 2.35
CA ALA A 11 0.99 17.69 1.28
C ALA A 11 1.03 16.22 0.78
N ARG A 12 0.50 15.27 1.56
CA ARG A 12 0.43 13.83 1.22
C ARG A 12 -0.92 13.40 0.66
N VAL A 13 -1.91 14.29 0.65
CA VAL A 13 -3.28 13.97 0.20
C VAL A 13 -3.56 14.68 -1.12
N GLN A 14 -3.90 13.91 -2.14
CA GLN A 14 -4.35 14.41 -3.42
C GLN A 14 -5.78 13.95 -3.66
N PHE A 15 -6.60 14.83 -4.22
CA PHE A 15 -7.97 14.51 -4.61
C PHE A 15 -8.01 14.32 -6.13
N ALA A 16 -8.48 13.16 -6.56
CA ALA A 16 -8.76 12.88 -7.96
C ALA A 16 -10.27 12.84 -8.18
N LYS A 17 -10.71 13.17 -9.39
CA LYS A 17 -12.10 12.97 -9.82
C LYS A 17 -12.34 11.49 -10.08
N ALA A 18 -13.58 11.05 -9.92
CA ALA A 18 -13.94 9.64 -10.14
C ALA A 18 -13.56 9.18 -11.56
N GLU A 19 -13.77 10.03 -12.57
CA GLU A 19 -13.45 9.71 -13.96
C GLU A 19 -11.96 9.47 -14.23
N THR A 20 -11.06 10.12 -13.47
CA THR A 20 -9.61 10.03 -13.70
C THR A 20 -8.88 9.20 -12.64
N LEU A 21 -9.58 8.78 -11.58
CA LEU A 21 -9.00 8.07 -10.44
C LEU A 21 -8.26 6.80 -10.87
N MET A 22 -8.88 5.99 -11.73
CA MET A 22 -8.30 4.71 -12.16
C MET A 22 -7.07 4.87 -13.06
N ALA A 23 -6.89 6.03 -13.69
CA ALA A 23 -5.70 6.34 -14.49
C ALA A 23 -4.52 6.81 -13.62
N GLN A 24 -4.73 7.10 -12.33
CA GLN A 24 -3.65 7.49 -11.45
C GLN A 24 -2.79 6.30 -11.03
N PRO A 25 -1.49 6.52 -10.76
CA PRO A 25 -0.65 5.50 -10.14
C PRO A 25 -1.03 5.34 -8.66
N PHE A 26 -1.31 4.10 -8.26
CA PHE A 26 -1.54 3.72 -6.88
C PHE A 26 -1.32 2.21 -6.71
N ASP A 27 -0.89 1.80 -5.52
CA ASP A 27 -0.49 0.42 -5.22
C ASP A 27 -1.54 -0.36 -4.41
N ALA A 28 -2.50 0.34 -3.80
CA ALA A 28 -3.56 -0.25 -2.98
C ALA A 28 -4.84 0.59 -3.02
N VAL A 29 -6.00 -0.06 -2.84
CA VAL A 29 -7.30 0.60 -2.71
C VAL A 29 -7.93 0.23 -1.38
N LEU A 30 -8.41 1.25 -0.67
CA LEU A 30 -9.18 1.13 0.56
C LEU A 30 -10.58 1.66 0.27
N PHE A 31 -11.60 0.81 0.37
CA PHE A 31 -12.98 1.16 0.07
C PHE A 31 -13.87 0.98 1.30
N HIS A 32 -14.59 2.03 1.68
CA HIS A 32 -15.60 1.99 2.74
C HIS A 32 -16.99 2.18 2.14
N GLY A 33 -17.86 1.17 2.25
CA GLY A 33 -19.19 1.26 1.69
C GLY A 33 -19.93 -0.06 1.61
N ASP A 34 -20.91 -0.08 0.71
CA ASP A 34 -21.85 -1.18 0.55
C ASP A 34 -21.32 -2.18 -0.49
N SER A 35 -21.69 -3.46 -0.39
CA SER A 35 -21.13 -4.57 -1.20
C SER A 35 -21.26 -4.35 -2.71
N ASP A 36 -22.39 -3.80 -3.15
CA ASP A 36 -22.67 -3.59 -4.58
C ASP A 36 -21.70 -2.57 -5.19
N LYS A 37 -21.36 -1.52 -4.43
CA LYS A 37 -20.39 -0.52 -4.85
C LYS A 37 -18.96 -1.05 -4.80
N LEU A 38 -18.65 -1.88 -3.80
CA LEU A 38 -17.34 -2.54 -3.72
C LEU A 38 -17.10 -3.39 -4.97
N ARG A 39 -18.12 -4.12 -5.43
CA ARG A 39 -18.02 -4.91 -6.67
C ARG A 39 -17.66 -4.05 -7.87
N THR A 40 -18.35 -2.93 -8.08
CA THR A 40 -18.05 -1.99 -9.16
C THR A 40 -16.62 -1.45 -9.06
N VAL A 41 -16.14 -1.15 -7.85
CA VAL A 41 -14.75 -0.72 -7.63
C VAL A 41 -13.76 -1.82 -7.99
N CYS A 42 -14.01 -3.06 -7.58
CA CYS A 42 -13.15 -4.20 -7.94
C CYS A 42 -13.08 -4.41 -9.46
N GLU A 43 -14.20 -4.33 -10.16
CA GLU A 43 -14.26 -4.44 -11.62
C GLU A 43 -13.45 -3.31 -12.30
N ALA A 44 -13.60 -2.06 -11.83
CA ALA A 44 -12.86 -0.92 -12.36
C ALA A 44 -11.35 -1.02 -12.09
N VAL A 45 -10.94 -1.48 -10.91
CA VAL A 45 -9.52 -1.66 -10.55
C VAL A 45 -8.89 -2.80 -11.35
N ALA A 46 -9.62 -3.90 -11.54
CA ALA A 46 -9.16 -5.05 -12.32
C ALA A 46 -9.02 -4.75 -13.82
N ALA A 47 -9.80 -3.80 -14.35
CA ALA A 47 -9.71 -3.36 -15.74
C ALA A 47 -8.53 -2.41 -16.01
N ARG A 48 -7.77 -2.00 -14.99
CA ARG A 48 -6.60 -1.11 -15.16
C ARG A 48 -5.46 -1.85 -15.84
N GLU A 49 -4.76 -1.13 -16.70
CA GLU A 49 -3.50 -1.60 -17.25
C GLU A 49 -2.39 -1.53 -16.18
N GLY A 50 -1.45 -2.48 -16.24
CA GLY A 50 -0.29 -2.52 -15.37
C GLY A 50 -0.43 -3.54 -14.24
N ALA A 51 0.14 -3.22 -13.07
CA ALA A 51 0.19 -4.13 -11.94
C ALA A 51 -1.21 -4.37 -11.34
N ILE A 52 -1.48 -5.61 -10.92
CA ILE A 52 -2.69 -5.95 -10.17
C ILE A 52 -2.63 -5.23 -8.82
N VAL A 53 -3.66 -4.45 -8.53
CA VAL A 53 -3.78 -3.71 -7.28
C VAL A 53 -4.77 -4.39 -6.35
N SER A 54 -4.38 -4.52 -5.09
CA SER A 54 -5.24 -5.07 -4.04
C SER A 54 -6.33 -4.09 -3.63
N VAL A 55 -7.56 -4.59 -3.45
CA VAL A 55 -8.70 -3.84 -2.94
C VAL A 55 -9.10 -4.41 -1.59
N GLN A 56 -9.15 -3.56 -0.56
CA GLN A 56 -9.68 -3.91 0.75
C GLN A 56 -11.02 -3.20 0.95
N GLY A 57 -12.08 -3.97 1.14
CA GLY A 57 -13.43 -3.48 1.39
C GLY A 57 -13.76 -3.51 2.89
N PHE A 58 -14.34 -2.42 3.36
CA PHE A 58 -14.72 -2.22 4.76
C PHE A 58 -16.15 -1.70 4.86
N ALA A 59 -16.85 -2.05 5.94
CA ALA A 59 -18.13 -1.44 6.26
C ALA A 59 -17.93 0.05 6.61
N ARG A 60 -18.98 0.86 6.49
CA ARG A 60 -18.89 2.29 6.83
C ARG A 60 -18.52 2.47 8.31
N GLY A 61 -17.47 3.25 8.56
CA GLY A 61 -16.97 3.52 9.92
C GLY A 61 -16.05 2.43 10.48
N GLU A 62 -15.82 1.33 9.76
CA GLU A 62 -14.87 0.30 10.17
C GLU A 62 -13.43 0.81 10.08
N SER A 63 -12.69 0.69 11.19
CA SER A 63 -11.32 1.18 11.32
C SER A 63 -10.28 0.08 11.44
N ASN A 64 -10.69 -1.20 11.48
CA ASN A 64 -9.79 -2.34 11.62
C ASN A 64 -9.18 -2.72 10.27
N MET A 65 -8.27 -1.89 9.80
CA MET A 65 -7.62 -2.04 8.49
C MET A 65 -6.39 -2.92 8.61
N LEU A 66 -6.19 -3.82 7.65
CA LEU A 66 -5.00 -4.67 7.60
C LEU A 66 -3.82 -3.86 7.06
N LEU A 67 -3.13 -3.15 7.96
CA LEU A 67 -2.04 -2.24 7.62
C LEU A 67 -0.85 -2.97 7.02
N GLU A 68 -0.61 -4.23 7.37
CA GLU A 68 0.43 -5.09 6.82
C GLU A 68 0.33 -5.19 5.29
N ARG A 69 -0.87 -5.09 4.72
CA ARG A 69 -1.10 -5.11 3.26
C ARG A 69 -0.79 -3.78 2.56
N LEU A 70 -0.46 -2.74 3.33
CA LEU A 70 -0.06 -1.43 2.82
C LEU A 70 1.46 -1.21 2.85
N TYR A 71 2.22 -2.19 3.34
CA TYR A 71 3.68 -2.19 3.27
C TYR A 71 4.16 -2.93 2.03
N ILE A 72 5.30 -2.49 1.50
CA ILE A 72 6.04 -3.21 0.47
C ILE A 72 7.16 -3.96 1.17
N GLU A 73 7.07 -5.28 1.19
CA GLU A 73 8.10 -6.13 1.77
C GLU A 73 9.38 -6.09 0.94
N ARG A 74 10.54 -6.05 1.62
CA ARG A 74 11.87 -6.05 1.01
C ARG A 74 12.76 -7.03 1.76
N SER A 75 13.33 -7.99 1.05
CA SER A 75 14.30 -8.93 1.61
C SER A 75 15.71 -8.58 1.14
N LEU A 76 16.65 -8.50 2.09
CA LEU A 76 18.06 -8.23 1.83
C LEU A 76 18.88 -9.37 2.42
N SER A 77 19.61 -10.09 1.55
CA SER A 77 20.56 -11.13 1.95
C SER A 77 21.98 -10.62 1.72
N VAL A 78 22.75 -10.52 2.81
CA VAL A 78 24.13 -10.03 2.79
C VAL A 78 25.06 -11.20 3.10
N ASN A 79 25.97 -11.50 2.16
CA ASN A 79 27.05 -12.46 2.43
C ASN A 79 28.10 -11.80 3.33
N THR A 80 28.00 -12.05 4.63
CA THR A 80 28.92 -11.51 5.64
C THR A 80 30.32 -12.12 5.59
N ALA A 81 30.50 -13.25 4.90
CA ALA A 81 31.78 -13.92 4.74
C ALA A 81 32.47 -13.57 3.39
N ALA A 82 31.89 -12.68 2.59
CA ALA A 82 32.40 -12.34 1.26
C ALA A 82 33.85 -11.83 1.25
N ALA A 83 34.33 -11.24 2.36
CA ALA A 83 35.71 -10.78 2.53
C ALA A 83 36.71 -11.91 2.87
N GLY A 84 36.28 -13.18 2.85
CA GLY A 84 37.14 -14.35 3.06
C GLY A 84 37.17 -14.89 4.50
N GLY A 85 36.32 -14.38 5.40
CA GLY A 85 36.22 -14.87 6.77
C GLY A 85 34.93 -14.42 7.45
N ASN A 86 34.40 -15.22 8.37
CA ASN A 86 33.23 -14.86 9.17
C ASN A 86 33.69 -14.33 10.53
N ALA A 87 33.64 -13.01 10.70
CA ALA A 87 34.07 -12.34 11.94
C ALA A 87 33.35 -12.89 13.19
N SER A 88 32.07 -13.25 13.09
CA SER A 88 31.30 -13.82 14.21
C SER A 88 31.77 -15.23 14.63
N LEU A 89 32.37 -15.98 13.71
CA LEU A 89 32.98 -17.28 14.01
C LEU A 89 34.38 -17.15 14.61
N MET A 90 35.07 -16.01 14.39
CA MET A 90 36.41 -15.77 14.95
C MET A 90 36.38 -15.49 16.46
N THR A 91 35.22 -15.18 17.03
CA THR A 91 35.03 -14.89 18.46
C THR A 91 34.49 -16.08 19.27
N ILE A 92 34.15 -17.21 18.64
CA ILE A 92 33.74 -18.43 19.33
C ILE A 92 34.98 -19.29 19.54
N GLY A 93 35.41 -19.43 20.80
CA GLY A 93 36.54 -20.25 21.25
C GLY A 93 36.27 -20.84 22.63
#